data_AF-A0AA38TC60-F1
#
_entry.id   AF-A0AA38TC60-F1
#
_cell.length_a   1.000
_cell.length_b   1.000
_cell.length_c   1.000
_cell.angle_alpha   90.00
_cell.angle_beta   90.00
_cell.angle_gamma   90.00
#
_symmetry.space_group_name_H-M   'P 1'
#
loop_
_entity.id
_entity.type
_entity.pdbx_description
1 polymer ?
#
loop_
_entity_poly.entity_id
_entity_poly.type
_entity_poly.pdbx_seq_one_letter_code
_entity_poly.pdbx_strand_id
1 'polypeptide(L)'
;MQRALRIYGEVLRLVRRLPADSRPYYAKYARENFVNYREVDANDSAALDELFLRAYNHSLWVLNKYTVDQAAASKLKEICGGS
;
A
#
# COMPACT_ATOMS: atom_id res chain seq x y z
N MET A 1 6.31 8.06 11.54
CA MET A 1 5.22 7.06 11.68
C MET A 1 3.87 7.46 11.07
N GLN A 2 3.36 8.69 11.21
CA GLN A 2 2.01 9.05 10.72
C GLN A 2 1.78 8.78 9.22
N ARG A 3 2.77 9.06 8.35
CA ARG A 3 2.71 8.78 6.91
C ARG A 3 2.55 7.29 6.60
N ALA A 4 3.32 6.43 7.26
CA ALA A 4 3.24 4.97 7.11
C ALA A 4 1.86 4.42 7.50
N LEU A 5 1.27 4.92 8.60
CA LEU A 5 -0.10 4.55 9.01
C LEU A 5 -1.16 4.98 8.00
N ARG A 6 -1.01 6.18 7.40
CA ARG A 6 -1.91 6.66 6.33
C ARG A 6 -1.83 5.76 5.10
N ILE A 7 -0.62 5.41 4.67
CA ILE A 7 -0.37 4.51 3.54
C ILE A 7 -0.99 3.14 3.81
N TYR A 8 -0.72 2.54 4.97
CA TYR A 8 -1.32 1.26 5.36
C TYR A 8 -2.86 1.32 5.36
N GLY A 9 -3.44 2.39 5.91
CA GLY A 9 -4.89 2.60 5.89
C GLY A 9 -5.48 2.68 4.48
N GLU A 10 -4.81 3.38 3.55
CA GLU A 10 -5.23 3.42 2.15
C GLU A 10 -5.07 2.08 1.44
N VAL A 11 -3.98 1.33 1.68
CA VAL A 11 -3.84 -0.05 1.17
C VAL A 11 -5.01 -0.92 1.60
N LEU A 12 -5.41 -0.87 2.88
CA LEU A 12 -6.59 -1.60 3.35
C LEU A 12 -7.91 -1.14 2.70
N ARG A 13 -8.03 0.14 2.31
CA ARG A 13 -9.19 0.62 1.54
C ARG A 13 -9.20 0.06 0.12
N LEU A 14 -8.04 -0.06 -0.52
CA LEU A 14 -7.91 -0.71 -1.83
C LEU A 14 -8.26 -2.20 -1.76
N VAL A 15 -7.81 -2.90 -0.71
CA VAL A 15 -8.15 -4.32 -0.48
C VAL A 15 -9.67 -4.53 -0.44
N ARG A 16 -10.45 -3.59 0.13
CA ARG A 16 -11.92 -3.68 0.15
C ARG A 16 -12.56 -3.61 -1.24
N ARG A 17 -11.87 -3.08 -2.25
CA ARG A 17 -12.35 -3.03 -3.65
C ARG A 17 -12.11 -4.33 -4.42
N LEU A 18 -11.34 -5.27 -3.87
CA LEU A 18 -11.07 -6.55 -4.50
C LEU A 18 -12.29 -7.49 -4.38
N PRO A 19 -12.34 -8.59 -5.16
CA PRO A 19 -13.31 -9.67 -5.00
C PRO A 19 -13.31 -10.24 -3.58
N ALA A 20 -14.49 -10.58 -3.04
CA ALA A 20 -14.69 -10.88 -1.62
C ALA A 20 -13.81 -12.04 -1.09
N ASP A 21 -13.62 -13.06 -1.91
CA ASP A 21 -12.77 -14.23 -1.67
C ASP A 21 -11.27 -13.90 -1.58
N SER A 22 -10.82 -12.89 -2.32
CA SER A 22 -9.41 -12.45 -2.32
C SER A 22 -9.03 -11.53 -1.14
N ARG A 23 -10.02 -10.85 -0.53
CA ARG A 23 -9.78 -9.81 0.51
C ARG A 23 -9.01 -10.34 1.73
N PRO A 24 -9.34 -11.50 2.32
CA PRO A 24 -8.65 -11.98 3.53
C PRO A 24 -7.16 -12.21 3.28
N TYR A 25 -6.81 -12.76 2.11
CA TYR A 25 -5.42 -12.97 1.71
C TYR A 25 -4.65 -11.65 1.62
N TYR A 26 -5.16 -10.67 0.88
CA TYR A 26 -4.45 -9.39 0.71
C TYR A 26 -4.45 -8.52 1.97
N ALA A 27 -5.48 -8.60 2.82
CA ALA A 27 -5.48 -7.94 4.13
C ALA A 27 -4.38 -8.50 5.04
N LYS A 28 -4.24 -9.83 5.09
CA LYS A 28 -3.16 -10.50 5.82
C LYS A 28 -1.79 -10.08 5.28
N TYR A 29 -1.60 -10.16 3.96
CA TYR A 29 -0.35 -9.80 3.30
C TYR A 29 0.06 -8.34 3.57
N ALA A 30 -0.89 -7.40 3.51
CA ALA A 30 -0.65 -6.00 3.83
C ALA A 30 -0.20 -5.81 5.29
N ARG A 31 -0.83 -6.52 6.23
CA ARG A 31 -0.47 -6.47 7.64
C ARG A 31 0.94 -7.02 7.88
N GLU A 32 1.28 -8.17 7.29
CA GLU A 32 2.59 -8.80 7.43
C GLU A 32 3.70 -7.87 6.89
N ASN A 33 3.50 -7.31 5.70
CA ASN A 33 4.44 -6.33 5.14
C ASN A 33 4.58 -5.11 6.05
N PHE A 34 3.48 -4.52 6.52
CA PHE A 34 3.53 -3.35 7.40
C PHE A 34 4.32 -3.62 8.70
N VAL A 35 4.19 -4.82 9.29
CA VAL A 35 4.95 -5.20 10.48
C VAL A 35 6.42 -5.43 10.16
N ASN A 36 6.74 -6.05 9.03
CA ASN A 36 8.12 -6.35 8.63
C ASN A 36 8.97 -5.09 8.44
N TYR A 37 8.36 -3.96 8.06
CA TYR A 37 9.07 -2.70 7.84
C TYR A 37 9.14 -1.79 9.08
N ARG A 38 8.76 -2.28 10.26
CA ARG A 38 8.85 -1.50 11.51
C ARG A 38 10.27 -1.14 11.92
N GLU A 39 11.26 -1.89 11.43
CA GLU A 39 12.68 -1.75 11.77
C GLU A 39 13.43 -0.85 10.78
N VAL A 40 12.76 -0.41 9.71
CA VAL A 40 13.30 0.62 8.81
C VAL A 40 13.48 1.91 9.60
N ASP A 41 14.68 2.49 9.55
CA ASP A 41 14.99 3.73 10.25
C ASP A 41 14.03 4.83 9.80
N ALA A 42 13.31 5.41 10.75
CA ALA A 42 12.36 6.48 10.50
C ALA A 42 13.06 7.79 10.05
N ASN A 43 14.38 7.88 10.22
CA ASN A 43 15.20 9.02 9.81
C ASN A 43 15.82 8.82 8.42
N ASP A 44 15.78 7.61 7.85
CA ASP A 44 16.23 7.35 6.48
C ASP A 44 15.08 7.63 5.50
N SER A 45 15.01 8.87 5.04
CA SER A 45 13.97 9.30 4.10
C SER A 45 14.03 8.55 2.78
N ALA A 46 15.21 8.16 2.30
CA ALA A 46 15.36 7.46 1.03
C ALA A 46 14.80 6.02 1.13
N ALA A 47 15.15 5.30 2.20
CA ALA A 47 14.60 3.96 2.45
C ALA A 47 13.06 4.00 2.60
N LEU A 48 12.53 5.03 3.27
CA LEU A 48 11.08 5.21 3.43
C LEU A 48 10.39 5.52 2.10
N ASP A 49 10.95 6.37 1.26
CA ASP A 49 10.36 6.71 -0.04
C ASP A 49 10.37 5.51 -1.00
N GLU A 50 11.46 4.73 -1.03
CA GLU A 50 11.51 3.47 -1.78
C GLU A 50 10.45 2.47 -1.29
N LEU A 51 10.29 2.37 0.03
CA LEU A 51 9.28 1.51 0.64
C LEU A 51 7.86 1.93 0.25
N PHE A 52 7.56 3.23 0.31
CA PHE A 52 6.25 3.76 -0.06
C PHE A 52 5.96 3.63 -1.55
N LEU A 53 6.97 3.81 -2.40
CA LEU A 53 6.87 3.56 -3.84
C LEU A 53 6.57 2.08 -4.13
N ARG A 54 7.25 1.16 -3.43
CA ARG A 54 6.99 -0.28 -3.54
C ARG A 54 5.56 -0.63 -3.14
N ALA A 55 5.06 -0.05 -2.05
CA ALA A 55 3.68 -0.26 -1.60
C ALA A 55 2.66 0.23 -2.64
N TYR A 56 2.93 1.38 -3.28
CA TYR A 56 2.10 1.91 -4.36
C TYR A 56 2.10 0.99 -5.59
N ASN A 57 3.28 0.62 -6.10
CA ASN A 57 3.42 -0.24 -7.28
C ASN A 57 2.80 -1.62 -7.07
N HIS A 58 2.99 -2.21 -5.89
CA HIS A 58 2.36 -3.48 -5.57
C HIS A 58 0.84 -3.37 -5.49
N SER A 59 0.31 -2.27 -4.94
CA SER A 59 -1.14 -2.01 -4.91
C SER A 59 -1.71 -1.91 -6.32
N LEU A 60 -1.04 -1.20 -7.24
CA LEU A 60 -1.45 -1.13 -8.65
C LEU A 60 -1.47 -2.52 -9.32
N TRP A 61 -0.43 -3.32 -9.09
CA TRP A 61 -0.36 -4.66 -9.64
C TRP A 61 -1.52 -5.55 -9.18
N VAL A 62 -1.87 -5.49 -7.88
CA VAL A 62 -3.02 -6.23 -7.33
C VAL A 62 -4.34 -5.73 -7.93
N LEU A 63 -4.54 -4.41 -8.03
CA LEU A 63 -5.75 -3.85 -8.65
C LEU A 63 -5.89 -4.31 -10.10
N ASN A 64 -4.82 -4.25 -10.88
CA ASN A 64 -4.79 -4.70 -12.27
C ASN A 64 -5.11 -6.19 -12.41
N LYS A 65 -4.57 -7.03 -11.51
CA LYS A 65 -4.84 -8.48 -11.48
C LYS A 65 -6.33 -8.80 -11.37
N TYR A 66 -7.10 -7.96 -10.68
CA TYR A 66 -8.55 -8.13 -10.49
C TYR A 66 -9.39 -7.18 -11.34
N THR A 67 -8.79 -6.55 -12.36
CA THR A 67 -9.47 -5.60 -13.27
C THR A 67 -10.16 -4.45 -12.51
N VAL A 68 -9.63 -4.07 -11.35
CA VAL A 68 -10.08 -2.89 -10.61
C VAL A 68 -9.40 -1.67 -11.21
N ASP A 69 -10.19 -0.63 -11.48
CA ASP A 69 -9.68 0.65 -11.99
C ASP A 69 -8.54 1.19 -11.11
N GLN A 70 -7.39 1.45 -11.72
CA GLN A 70 -6.19 1.96 -11.06
C GLN A 70 -6.39 3.39 -10.52
N ALA A 71 -7.36 4.15 -11.04
CA ALA A 71 -7.75 5.44 -10.46
C ALA A 71 -8.21 5.32 -9.00
N ALA A 72 -8.57 4.11 -8.54
CA ALA A 72 -8.80 3.82 -7.12
C ALA A 72 -7.60 4.18 -6.24
N ALA A 73 -6.37 4.08 -6.77
CA ALA A 73 -5.13 4.28 -6.06
C ALA A 73 -4.60 5.73 -6.10
N SER A 74 -5.33 6.70 -6.69
CA SER A 74 -4.88 8.10 -6.78
C SER A 74 -4.50 8.68 -5.41
N LYS A 75 -5.31 8.43 -4.38
CA LYS A 75 -5.01 8.88 -3.01
C LYS A 75 -3.76 8.21 -2.42
N LEU A 76 -3.51 6.95 -2.77
CA LEU A 76 -2.28 6.26 -2.36
C LEU A 76 -1.06 6.87 -3.06
N LYS A 77 -1.18 7.18 -4.36
CA LYS A 77 -0.14 7.86 -5.15
C LYS A 77 0.28 9.19 -4.50
N GLU A 78 -0.70 10.03 -4.15
CA GLU A 78 -0.48 11.32 -3.51
C GLU A 78 0.28 11.20 -2.19
N ILE A 79 -0.12 10.27 -1.31
CA ILE A 79 0.51 10.10 0.01
C ILE A 79 1.92 9.51 -0.12
N CYS A 80 2.15 8.66 -1.12
CA CYS A 80 3.47 8.11 -1.45
C CYS A 80 4.39 9.13 -2.13
N GLY A 81 3.92 10.34 -2.46
CA GLY A 81 4.74 11.41 -3.06
C GLY A 81 4.86 11.33 -4.58
N GLY A 82 4.02 10.54 -5.25
CA GLY A 82 3.96 10.52 -6.71
C GLY A 82 3.14 11.70 -7.23
N SER A 83 3.81 12.75 -7.71
CA SER A 83 3.22 13.72 -8.63
C SER A 83 2.79 13.04 -9.94
#